data_AF-A0A354EQY6-F1
#
_entry.id   AF-A0A354EQY6-F1
#
_cell.length_a   1.000
_cell.length_b   1.000
_cell.length_c   1.000
_cell.angle_alpha   90.00
_cell.angle_beta   90.00
_cell.angle_gamma   90.00
#
_symmetry.space_group_name_H-M   'P 1'
#
loop_
_entity.id
_entity.type
_entity.pdbx_description
1 polymer ?
#
loop_
_entity_poly.entity_id
_entity_poly.type
_entity_poly.pdbx_seq_one_letter_code
_entity_poly.pdbx_strand_id
1 'polypeptide(L)' 'MPPRHSDAIIPPPEEIVVSTKRVACDGGGGALGHPLVYMDMGEDDFIECGYCDRRFVLSAHPHDENEYLSPAARAAEAH' A
#
# COMPACT_ATOMS: atom_id res chain seq x y z
N MET A 1 38.07 -3.32 -20.60
CA MET A 1 37.15 -2.81 -19.56
C MET A 1 36.32 -3.99 -19.08
N PRO A 2 36.32 -4.33 -17.78
CA PRO A 2 35.40 -5.34 -17.27
C PRO A 2 33.96 -4.82 -17.42
N PRO A 3 32.94 -5.69 -17.59
CA PRO A 3 31.56 -5.26 -17.62
C PRO A 3 31.20 -4.60 -16.29
N ARG A 4 30.81 -3.33 -16.34
CA ARG A 4 30.42 -2.47 -15.21
C ARG A 4 29.00 -2.73 -14.72
N HIS A 5 28.54 -3.97 -14.76
CA HIS A 5 27.26 -4.31 -14.14
C HIS A 5 27.59 -4.96 -12.80
N SER A 6 27.84 -4.09 -11.82
CA SER A 6 27.59 -4.46 -10.44
C SER A 6 26.10 -4.77 -10.39
N ASP A 7 25.80 -6.06 -10.36
CA ASP A 7 24.50 -6.62 -10.06
C ASP A 7 24.06 -6.02 -8.72
N ALA A 8 23.36 -4.89 -8.81
CA ALA A 8 22.79 -4.23 -7.66
C ALA A 8 21.63 -5.13 -7.25
N ILE A 9 21.84 -5.87 -6.16
CA ILE A 9 20.79 -6.64 -5.50
C ILE A 9 19.76 -5.60 -5.02
N ILE A 10 18.77 -5.31 -5.86
CA ILE A 10 17.65 -4.46 -5.49
C ILE A 10 16.82 -5.32 -4.55
N PRO A 11 16.69 -4.95 -3.25
CA PRO A 11 15.84 -5.70 -2.35
C PRO A 11 14.42 -5.70 -2.91
N PRO A 12 13.70 -6.83 -2.81
CA PRO A 12 12.33 -6.89 -3.30
C PRO A 12 11.51 -5.77 -2.66
N PRO A 13 10.58 -5.16 -3.42
CA PRO A 13 9.72 -4.09 -2.90
C PRO A 13 8.97 -4.58 -1.67
N GLU A 14 8.77 -3.71 -0.68
CA GLU A 14 8.02 -4.06 0.52
C GLU A 14 6.57 -4.37 0.15
N GLU A 15 6.15 -5.63 0.36
CA GLU A 15 4.78 -6.08 0.13
C GLU A 15 3.93 -5.91 1.40
N ILE A 16 2.83 -5.16 1.29
CA ILE A 16 1.87 -4.89 2.35
C ILE A 16 0.56 -5.56 1.99
N VAL A 17 0.14 -6.52 2.79
CA VAL A 17 -1.15 -7.18 2.58
C VAL A 17 -2.27 -6.30 3.11
N VAL A 18 -3.27 -6.03 2.28
CA VAL A 18 -4.44 -5.20 2.61
C VAL A 18 -5.72 -6.00 2.43
N SER A 19 -6.79 -5.59 3.10
CA SER A 19 -8.09 -6.28 3.05
C SER A 19 -9.05 -5.70 2.01
N THR A 20 -8.74 -4.51 1.47
CA THR A 20 -9.63 -3.75 0.58
C THR A 20 -8.92 -3.36 -0.70
N LYS A 21 -9.67 -3.30 -1.81
CA LYS A 21 -9.17 -2.84 -3.12
C LYS A 21 -8.81 -1.35 -3.16
N ARG A 22 -9.42 -0.54 -2.28
CA ARG A 22 -9.01 0.85 -2.04
C ARG A 22 -7.98 0.91 -0.94
N VAL A 23 -6.87 1.56 -1.23
CA VAL A 23 -5.74 1.71 -0.32
C VAL A 23 -5.40 3.19 -0.20
N ALA A 24 -5.12 3.63 1.01
CA ALA A 24 -4.56 4.94 1.25
C ALA A 24 -3.11 4.76 1.70
N CYS A 25 -2.17 5.37 0.98
CA CYS A 25 -0.76 5.31 1.32
C CYS A 25 -0.28 6.70 1.73
N ASP A 26 0.34 6.81 2.90
CA ASP A 26 0.93 8.02 3.47
C ASP A 26 2.47 7.93 3.56
N GLY A 27 3.06 6.89 2.95
CA GLY A 27 4.51 6.68 2.98
C GLY A 27 5.07 6.33 4.37
N GLY A 28 4.23 5.85 5.30
CA GLY A 28 4.66 5.40 6.64
C GLY A 28 4.81 6.51 7.68
N GLY A 29 4.11 7.64 7.50
CA GLY A 29 3.96 8.69 8.52
C GLY A 29 5.23 9.48 8.89
N GLY A 30 6.34 9.28 8.16
CA GLY A 30 7.63 9.90 8.44
C GLY A 30 7.98 11.08 7.53
N ALA A 31 9.04 11.82 7.87
CA ALA A 31 9.54 12.97 7.09
C ALA A 31 10.04 12.62 5.68
N LEU A 32 10.30 11.33 5.41
CA LEU A 32 10.72 10.80 4.11
C LEU A 32 9.59 10.13 3.33
N GLY A 33 8.35 10.16 3.86
CA GLY A 33 7.18 9.64 3.17
C GLY A 33 6.67 10.61 2.08
N HIS A 34 5.44 10.37 1.63
CA HIS A 34 4.74 11.22 0.66
C HIS A 34 3.38 11.64 1.20
N PRO A 35 2.74 12.68 0.64
CA PRO A 35 1.38 13.04 0.99
C PRO A 35 0.43 11.85 0.83
N LEU A 36 -0.65 11.82 1.62
CA LEU A 36 -1.67 10.80 1.54
C LEU A 36 -2.22 10.71 0.11
N VAL A 37 -2.00 9.56 -0.53
CA VAL A 37 -2.59 9.24 -1.84
C VAL A 37 -3.54 8.08 -1.70
N TYR A 38 -4.63 8.14 -2.47
CA TYR A 38 -5.62 7.08 -2.54
C TYR A 38 -5.45 6.36 -3.87
N MET A 39 -5.30 5.05 -3.79
CA MET A 39 -5.13 4.17 -4.93
C MET A 39 -6.22 3.10 -4.92
N ASP A 40 -6.68 2.69 -6.10
CA ASP A 40 -7.69 1.65 -6.27
C ASP A 40 -7.11 0.57 -7.18
N MET A 41 -7.15 -0.68 -6.73
CA MET A 41 -6.63 -1.83 -7.47
C MET A 41 -7.50 -2.22 -8.68
N GLY A 42 -8.77 -1.78 -8.74
CA GLY A 42 -9.68 -2.12 -9.81
C GLY A 42 -9.93 -3.64 -9.95
N GLU A 43 -9.52 -4.19 -11.09
CA GLU A 43 -9.61 -5.62 -11.41
C GLU A 43 -8.38 -6.41 -10.97
N ASP A 44 -7.26 -5.73 -10.66
CA ASP A 44 -6.04 -6.37 -10.17
C ASP A 44 -6.13 -6.70 -8.67
N ASP A 45 -5.30 -7.66 -8.25
CA ASP A 45 -5.15 -8.07 -6.86
C ASP A 45 -4.00 -7.34 -6.14
N PHE A 46 -3.31 -6.43 -6.82
CA PHE A 46 -2.24 -5.63 -6.23
C PHE A 46 -2.15 -4.23 -6.85
N ILE A 47 -1.60 -3.29 -6.09
CA ILE A 47 -1.27 -1.93 -6.57
C ILE A 47 0.01 -1.43 -5.93
N GLU A 48 0.81 -0.68 -6.70
CA GLU A 48 2.10 -0.15 -6.25
C GLU A 48 2.02 1.37 -6.00
N CYS A 49 2.63 1.81 -4.91
CA CYS A 49 2.82 3.21 -4.58
C CYS A 49 3.97 3.79 -5.40
N GLY A 50 3.68 4.67 -6.36
CA GLY A 50 4.71 5.32 -7.20
C GLY A 50 5.65 6.30 -6.48
N TYR A 51 5.50 6.48 -5.17
CA TYR A 51 6.35 7.35 -4.35
C TYR A 51 7.28 6.59 -3.41
N CYS A 52 6.84 5.42 -2.96
CA CYS A 52 7.43 4.68 -1.87
C CYS A 52 7.77 3.23 -2.24
N ASP A 53 7.48 2.84 -3.50
CA ASP A 53 7.73 1.52 -4.08
C ASP A 53 7.15 0.36 -3.25
N ARG A 54 6.17 0.67 -2.41
CA ARG A 54 5.42 -0.31 -1.61
C ARG A 54 4.34 -0.95 -2.46
N ARG A 55 4.28 -2.27 -2.43
CA ARG A 55 3.28 -3.05 -3.15
C ARG A 55 2.18 -3.47 -2.20
N PHE A 56 0.97 -3.00 -2.44
CA PHE A 56 -0.21 -3.40 -1.68
C PHE A 56 -0.86 -4.58 -2.37
N VAL A 57 -1.01 -5.71 -1.67
CA VAL A 57 -1.58 -6.94 -2.21
C VAL A 57 -2.87 -7.27 -1.47
N LEU A 58 -3.95 -7.54 -2.20
CA LEU A 58 -5.23 -7.91 -1.62
C LEU A 58 -5.13 -9.29 -0.96
N SER A 59 -5.60 -9.36 0.29
CA SER A 59 -5.70 -10.62 1.03
C SER A 59 -6.66 -11.56 0.30
N ALA A 60 -6.25 -12.81 0.07
CA ALA A 60 -7.11 -13.85 -0.49
C ALA A 60 -8.27 -14.27 0.44
N HIS A 61 -8.33 -13.72 1.66
CA HIS A 61 -9.45 -13.91 2.58
C HIS A 61 -10.53 -12.86 2.28
N PRO A 62 -11.69 -13.27 1.72
CA PRO A 62 -12.79 -12.35 1.49
C PRO A 62 -13.31 -11.85 2.84
N HIS A 63 -13.02 -10.60 3.17
CA HIS A 63 -13.81 -9.90 4.16
C HIS A 63 -15.10 -9.46 3.47
N ASP A 64 -16.21 -9.85 4.08
CA ASP A 64 -17.56 -9.61 3.60
C ASP A 64 -17.77 -8.12 3.30
N GLU A 65 -18.11 -7.80 2.05
CA GLU A 65 -18.29 -6.41 1.56
C GLU A 65 -19.51 -5.71 2.20
N ASN A 66 -20.19 -6.34 3.17
CA ASN A 66 -21.29 -5.76 3.94
C ASN A 66 -20.85 -5.10 5.25
N GLU A 67 -19.58 -5.16 5.64
CA GLU A 67 -19.08 -4.37 6.77
C GLU A 67 -18.44 -3.08 6.25
N TYR A 68 -19.27 -2.06 6.04
CA TYR A 68 -18.84 -0.68 5.81
C TYR A 68 -18.15 -0.14 7.08
N LEU A 69 -16.96 -0.66 7.40
CA LEU A 69 -16.02 -0.06 8.31
C LEU A 69 -15.43 1.13 7.58
N SER A 70 -16.08 2.27 7.73
CA SER A 70 -15.57 3.54 7.23
C SER A 70 -14.11 3.72 7.67
N PRO A 71 -13.13 3.81 6.75
CA PRO A 71 -11.75 4.14 7.10
C PRO A 71 -11.62 5.57 7.69
N ALA A 72 -12.71 6.34 7.69
CA ALA A 72 -12.83 7.67 8.29
C ALA A 72 -13.54 7.69 9.65
N ALA A 73 -13.94 6.55 10.23
CA ALA A 73 -14.52 6.53 11.57
C ALA A 73 -13.42 6.83 12.60
N ARG A 74 -13.19 8.12 12.87
CA ARG A 74 -12.66 8.56 14.15
C ARG A 74 -13.48 7.82 15.21
N ALA A 75 -12.82 7.11 16.12
CA ALA A 75 -13.52 6.53 17.26
C ALA A 75 -14.42 7.61 17.87
N ALA A 76 -15.70 7.29 18.07
CA ALA A 76 -16.72 8.23 18.54
C ALA A 76 -16.43 8.80 19.94
N GLU A 77 -15.33 8.38 20.57
CA GLU A 77 -14.81 8.85 21.85
C GLU A 77 -13.79 10.00 21.76
N ALA A 78 -13.51 10.55 20.57
CA ALA A 78 -12.77 11.81 20.44
C ALA A 78 -13.67 13.03 20.71
N HIS A 79 -14.18 13.14 21.94
CA HIS A 79 -14.80 14.34 22.50
C HIS A 79 -13.78 15.14 23.32
#